data_AF-A0A831KJ67-F1
#
_entry.id   AF-A0A831KJ67-F1
#
_cell.length_a   1.000
_cell.length_b   1.000
_cell.length_c   1.000
_cell.angle_alpha   90.00
_cell.angle_beta   90.00
_cell.angle_gamma   90.00
#
_symmetry.space_group_name_H-M   'P 1'
#
loop_
_entity.id
_entity.type
_entity.pdbx_description
1 polymer ?
#
loop_
_entity_poly.entity_id
_entity_poly.type
_entity_poly.pdbx_seq_one_letter_code
_entity_poly.pdbx_strand_id
1 'polypeptide(L)' 'MAMMTAKEYEESLRRLNLEVYMFGKRIDNVVDHPIIRPSMNALAKTYELAHRPEFEDIMTATSHITGNKINRFTHIHQN' A
#
# COMPACT_ATOMS: atom_id res chain seq x y z
N MET A 1 1.70 9.91 12.91
CA MET A 1 0.57 9.70 11.98
C MET A 1 0.14 8.26 12.09
N ALA A 2 -1.16 7.98 12.08
CA ALA A 2 -1.66 6.61 12.07
C ALA A 2 -1.37 5.96 10.70
N MET A 3 -1.11 4.66 10.70
CA MET A 3 -0.93 3.87 9.48
C MET A 3 -2.25 3.83 8.69
N MET A 4 -2.19 3.99 7.38
CA MET A 4 -3.40 3.92 6.53
C MET A 4 -4.08 2.55 6.66
N THR A 5 -5.40 2.54 6.55
CA THR A 5 -6.20 1.35 6.30
C THR A 5 -6.13 0.95 4.82
N ALA A 6 -6.57 -0.26 4.48
CA ALA A 6 -6.65 -0.71 3.09
C ALA A 6 -7.52 0.20 2.20
N LYS A 7 -8.62 0.72 2.76
CA LYS A 7 -9.52 1.65 2.07
C LYS A 7 -8.85 3.00 1.82
N GLU A 8 -8.19 3.56 2.84
CA GLU A 8 -7.47 4.83 2.70
C GLU A 8 -6.30 4.71 1.71
N TYR A 9 -5.63 3.56 1.67
CA TYR A 9 -4.62 3.26 0.65
C TYR A 9 -5.23 3.29 -0.77
N GLU A 10 -6.33 2.58 -1.02
CA GLU A 10 -6.99 2.60 -2.33
C GLU A 10 -7.45 4.02 -2.72
N GLU A 11 -8.07 4.75 -1.79
CA GLU A 11 -8.47 6.14 -2.01
C GLU A 11 -7.27 7.06 -2.27
N SER A 12 -6.12 6.80 -1.64
CA SER A 12 -4.90 7.56 -1.89
C SER A 12 -4.43 7.44 -3.33
N LEU A 13 -4.55 6.24 -3.93
CA LEU A 13 -4.18 6.00 -5.32
C LEU A 13 -5.11 6.75 -6.28
N ARG A 14 -6.40 6.84 -5.97
CA ARG A 14 -7.38 7.59 -6.79
C ARG A 14 -7.12 9.09 -6.80
N ARG A 15 -6.46 9.63 -5.77
CA ARG A 15 -6.06 11.04 -5.71
C ARG A 15 -4.79 11.34 -6.49
N LEU A 16 -4.06 10.32 -6.94
CA LEU A 16 -2.87 10.51 -7.75
C LEU A 16 -3.26 10.78 -9.20
N ASN A 17 -2.69 11.83 -9.80
CA ASN A 17 -2.75 12.05 -11.25
C ASN A 17 -1.73 11.15 -11.97
N LEU A 18 -2.02 9.85 -12.00
CA LEU A 18 -1.14 8.86 -12.59
C LEU A 18 -1.19 8.93 -14.13
N GLU A 19 -0.04 9.10 -14.75
CA GLU A 19 0.11 8.96 -16.20
C GLU A 19 0.69 7.59 -16.52
N VAL A 20 -0.19 6.61 -16.73
CA VAL A 20 0.20 5.21 -16.95
C VAL A 20 -0.12 4.81 -18.39
N TYR A 21 0.86 4.19 -19.04
CA TYR A 21 0.72 3.61 -20.37
C TYR A 21 0.97 2.11 -20.30
N MET A 22 0.10 1.33 -20.95
CA MET A 22 0.24 -0.13 -21.04
C MET A 22 -0.16 -0.59 -22.43
N PHE A 23 0.64 -1.47 -23.02
CA PHE A 23 0.47 -1.94 -24.41
C PHE A 23 0.32 -0.79 -25.42
N GLY A 24 1.09 0.29 -25.24
CA GLY A 24 1.11 1.45 -26.13
C GLY A 24 -0.10 2.40 -25.99
N LYS A 25 -0.98 2.19 -24.99
CA LYS A 25 -2.15 3.05 -24.76
C LYS A 25 -2.13 3.65 -23.36
N ARG A 26 -2.61 4.90 -23.23
CA ARG A 26 -2.84 5.53 -21.93
C ARG A 26 -4.00 4.83 -21.22
N ILE A 27 -3.87 4.61 -19.91
CA ILE A 27 -4.93 4.08 -19.05
C ILE A 27 -5.60 5.24 -18.34
N ASP A 28 -6.93 5.36 -18.47
CA ASP A 28 -7.69 6.44 -17.83
C ASP A 28 -8.01 6.14 -16.36
N ASN A 29 -8.31 4.88 -16.01
CA ASN A 29 -8.58 4.45 -14.64
C ASN A 29 -7.62 3.33 -14.22
N VAL A 30 -6.49 3.74 -13.65
CA VAL A 30 -5.42 2.83 -13.22
C VAL A 30 -5.87 1.93 -12.07
N VAL A 31 -6.59 2.48 -11.10
CA VAL A 31 -6.96 1.79 -9.85
C VAL A 31 -7.93 0.64 -10.11
N ASP A 32 -8.85 0.82 -11.06
CA ASP A 32 -9.84 -0.21 -11.41
C ASP A 32 -9.46 -1.03 -12.66
N HIS A 33 -8.27 -0.78 -13.24
CA HIS A 33 -7.85 -1.50 -14.43
C HIS A 33 -7.68 -3.00 -14.11
N PRO A 34 -8.31 -3.93 -14.86
CA PRO A 34 -8.38 -5.35 -14.49
C PRO A 34 -7.02 -6.05 -14.38
N ILE A 35 -6.02 -5.59 -15.13
CA ILE A 35 -4.64 -6.13 -15.07
C ILE A 35 -3.88 -5.60 -13.84
N ILE A 36 -4.18 -4.37 -13.39
CA ILE A 36 -3.46 -3.71 -12.30
C ILE A 36 -4.10 -4.01 -10.95
N ARG A 37 -5.42 -4.18 -10.93
CA ARG A 37 -6.24 -4.40 -9.74
C ARG A 37 -5.73 -5.55 -8.85
N PRO A 38 -5.31 -6.72 -9.36
CA PRO A 38 -4.78 -7.79 -8.51
C PRO A 38 -3.54 -7.37 -7.70
N SER A 39 -2.60 -6.64 -8.33
CA SER A 39 -1.41 -6.12 -7.65
C SER A 39 -1.78 -5.11 -6.57
N MET A 40 -2.74 -4.22 -6.85
CA MET A 40 -3.22 -3.25 -5.87
C MET A 40 -3.92 -3.92 -4.69
N ASN A 41 -4.72 -4.96 -4.94
CA ASN A 41 -5.36 -5.75 -3.89
C ASN A 41 -4.32 -6.44 -2.99
N ALA A 42 -3.24 -6.97 -3.56
CA ALA A 42 -2.16 -7.58 -2.79
C ALA A 42 -1.48 -6.57 -1.84
N LEU A 43 -1.23 -5.34 -2.32
CA LEU A 43 -0.69 -4.26 -1.49
C LEU A 43 -1.67 -3.81 -0.42
N ALA A 44 -2.95 -3.60 -0.79
CA ALA A 44 -4.02 -3.23 0.14
C ALA A 44 -4.16 -4.27 1.27
N LYS A 45 -3.95 -5.56 0.97
CA LYS A 45 -4.00 -6.63 1.97
C LYS A 45 -2.93 -6.45 3.06
N THR A 46 -1.77 -5.90 2.72
CA THR A 46 -0.73 -5.64 3.72
C THR A 46 -1.16 -4.59 4.73
N TYR A 47 -1.85 -3.53 4.28
CA TYR A 47 -2.45 -2.54 5.18
C TYR A 47 -3.54 -3.15 6.04
N GLU A 48 -4.45 -3.95 5.46
CA GLU A 48 -5.51 -4.62 6.22
C GLU A 48 -4.93 -5.49 7.35
N LEU A 49 -3.97 -6.36 7.03
CA LEU A 49 -3.38 -7.29 7.99
C LEU A 49 -2.52 -6.58 9.05
N ALA A 50 -1.94 -5.41 8.74
CA ALA A 50 -1.18 -4.62 9.72
C ALA A 50 -2.03 -4.03 10.86
N HIS A 51 -3.36 -3.96 10.69
CA HIS A 51 -4.30 -3.54 11.74
C HIS A 51 -4.86 -4.71 12.56
N ARG A 52 -4.46 -5.95 12.26
CA ARG A 52 -4.89 -7.15 12.98
C ARG A 52 -3.89 -7.49 14.10
N PRO A 53 -4.30 -7.46 15.38
CA PRO A 53 -3.39 -7.71 16.50
C PRO A 53 -2.65 -9.05 16.39
N GLU A 54 -3.29 -10.08 15.83
CA GLU A 54 -2.71 -11.41 15.67
C GLU A 54 -1.55 -11.49 14.66
N PHE A 55 -1.39 -10.48 13.80
CA PHE A 55 -0.31 -10.41 12.80
C PHE A 55 0.62 -9.21 13.01
N GLU A 56 0.46 -8.48 14.11
CA GLU A 56 1.17 -7.22 14.35
C GLU A 56 2.69 -7.38 14.29
N ASP A 57 3.21 -8.49 14.81
CA ASP A 57 4.63 -8.83 14.89
C ASP A 57 5.29 -9.04 13.52
N ILE A 58 4.54 -9.53 12.53
CA ILE A 58 5.03 -9.79 11.17
C ILE A 58 4.63 -8.68 10.17
N MET A 59 3.53 -7.96 10.42
CA MET A 59 3.01 -6.95 9.50
C MET A 59 3.48 -5.53 9.83
N THR A 60 4.03 -5.29 11.03
CA THR A 60 4.53 -3.98 11.44
C THR A 60 6.02 -3.98 11.76
N ALA A 61 6.62 -2.79 11.77
CA ALA A 61 7.99 -2.57 12.21
C ALA A 61 8.12 -1.17 12.80
N THR A 62 9.14 -0.95 13.63
CA THR A 62 9.48 0.39 14.12
C THR A 62 10.38 1.09 13.10
N SER A 63 9.97 2.27 12.64
CA SER A 63 10.76 3.10 11.73
C SER A 63 12.02 3.60 12.43
N HIS A 64 13.21 3.33 11.87
CA HIS A 64 14.47 3.88 12.38
C HIS A 64 14.60 5.40 12.15
N ILE A 65 13.79 5.97 11.25
CA ILE A 65 13.79 7.40 10.93
C ILE A 65 12.92 8.19 11.91
N THR A 66 11.74 7.65 12.27
CA THR A 66 10.72 8.41 13.01
C THR A 66 10.39 7.84 14.39
N GLY A 67 10.85 6.63 14.73
CA GLY A 67 10.47 5.91 15.96
C GLY A 67 9.02 5.40 15.97
N ASN A 68 8.21 5.70 14.97
CA ASN A 68 6.83 5.27 14.90
C ASN A 68 6.69 3.83 14.39
N LYS A 69 5.61 3.16 14.80
CA LYS A 69 5.16 1.91 14.20
C LYS A 69 4.63 2.18 12.78
N ILE A 70 5.12 1.41 11.81
CA ILE A 70 4.79 1.53 10.39
C ILE A 70 4.44 0.17 9.80
N ASN A 71 3.83 0.16 8.62
CA ASN A 71 3.65 -1.05 7.82
C ASN A 71 5.02 -1.61 7.44
N ARG A 72 5.27 -2.89 7.72
CA ARG A 72 6.57 -3.54 7.44
C ARG A 72 6.94 -3.50 5.96
N PHE A 73 5.96 -3.49 5.04
CA PHE A 73 6.20 -3.36 3.60
C PHE A 73 6.98 -2.08 3.24
N THR A 74 6.83 -1.02 4.05
CA THR A 74 7.52 0.27 3.85
C THR A 74 8.78 0.42 4.70
N HIS A 75 9.13 -0.60 5.49
CA HIS A 75 10.27 -0.55 6.38
C HIS A 75 11.58 -0.76 5.60
N ILE A 76 12.51 0.18 5.78
CA ILE A 76 13.87 0.03 5.27
C ILE A 76 14.60 -0.92 6.22
N HIS A 77 14.90 -2.12 5.72
CA HIS A 77 15.60 -3.16 6.47
C HIS A 77 16.93 -2.66 7.03
N GLN A 78 17.25 -3.07 8.27
CA GLN A 78 18.40 -2.53 9.00
C GLN A 78 19.54 -3.52 9.19
N ASN A 79 19.33 -4.84 9.15
CA ASN A 79 20.35 -5.91 9.12
C ASN A 79 19.69 -7.27 8.94
#